data_AF-A0AAN4WH03-F1
#
_entry.id   AF-A0AAN4WH03-F1
#
_cell.length_a   1.000
_cell.length_b   1.000
_cell.length_c   1.000
_cell.angle_alpha   90.00
_cell.angle_beta   90.00
_cell.angle_gamma   90.00
#
_symmetry.space_group_name_H-M   'P 1'
#
loop_
_entity.id
_entity.type
_entity.pdbx_description
1 polymer ?
#
loop_
_entity_poly.entity_id
_entity_poly.type
_entity_poly.pdbx_seq_one_letter_code
_entity_poly.pdbx_strand_id
1 'polypeptide(L)'
;MRMRRNILYWFAAVLLLTACNESLEDTYSDFAGDGKIRYVAKCTEVHATPGWERLMVDWINGTDATIDKIKVIWSCEERRDSVMLPGASTSYELTNLEDGTYRFDVCAVDAAGNQSLVETTYGRPYTREHEIMLAFTRGVTRSYFLKNKMIFFSDQWNENIIELQLKYKNSAGDTRYYTFDKETSYNTLVTISDVSMNPADTVYVLRRGKLEDCPDIIEFDPYVISRKKNYSAGFVNAIHRRYGYHTDTKEDEVRFEEFVENAQELEFDYDMETFEDILYCPNLKKLVFRKNRYLDERNVTEYAKSNILGDKEKSRQVLDKANESDILGLKIDYYGRARYFVPYFDSELPYMTYMGYSQLPTMEIIPKEAFKEDEDGKRIQCVPSDPYADADLELLMDNNSESAWITTPLASIRYYELQMELLTATEIRGIKIAQPYYGQWGGNTGLVNFMPTTISVQTSADGIIWKDVTYFENNTLGRSSGEVTLLPMVEGTRLVRYIKISLRDQMDTSGFCKVNLGDIVLYK
;
A
#
# COMPACT_ATOMS: atom_id res chain seq x y z
N MET A 1 -86.09 -32.41 61.29
CA MET A 1 -84.75 -31.76 61.35
C MET A 1 -83.96 -31.92 60.03
N ARG A 2 -84.55 -31.61 58.86
CA ARG A 2 -83.88 -31.65 57.53
C ARG A 2 -84.10 -30.40 56.66
N MET A 3 -85.02 -29.52 57.03
CA MET A 3 -85.41 -28.36 56.21
C MET A 3 -84.57 -27.08 56.46
N ARG A 4 -83.97 -26.94 57.66
CA ARG A 4 -83.17 -25.75 58.03
C ARG A 4 -81.76 -25.71 57.42
N ARG A 5 -81.24 -26.84 56.91
CA ARG A 5 -79.91 -26.89 56.27
C ARG A 5 -79.95 -26.50 54.79
N ASN A 6 -81.08 -26.69 54.11
CA ASN A 6 -81.23 -26.37 52.68
C ASN A 6 -81.51 -24.88 52.41
N ILE A 7 -82.13 -24.17 53.37
CA ILE A 7 -82.40 -22.73 53.25
C ILE A 7 -81.09 -21.92 53.32
N LEU A 8 -80.11 -22.38 54.13
CA LEU A 8 -78.81 -21.72 54.24
C LEU A 8 -77.97 -21.86 52.96
N TYR A 9 -78.05 -23.01 52.28
CA TYR A 9 -77.40 -23.22 50.98
C TYR A 9 -78.07 -22.43 49.84
N TRP A 10 -79.39 -22.25 49.89
CA TRP A 10 -80.09 -21.40 48.92
C TRP A 10 -79.81 -19.91 49.11
N PHE A 11 -79.67 -19.44 50.36
CA PHE A 11 -79.28 -18.04 50.62
C PHE A 11 -77.83 -17.75 50.20
N ALA A 12 -76.90 -18.70 50.38
CA ALA A 12 -75.52 -18.56 49.92
C ALA A 12 -75.39 -18.58 48.38
N ALA A 13 -76.25 -19.34 47.68
CA ALA A 13 -76.25 -19.39 46.21
C ALA A 13 -76.83 -18.13 45.56
N VAL A 14 -77.82 -17.47 46.19
CA VAL A 14 -78.42 -16.23 45.66
C VAL A 14 -77.48 -15.01 45.86
N LEU A 15 -76.69 -14.98 46.94
CA LEU A 15 -75.70 -13.92 47.20
C LEU A 15 -74.47 -13.97 46.28
N LEU A 16 -74.17 -15.11 45.65
CA LEU A 16 -73.07 -15.25 44.69
C LEU A 16 -73.46 -14.89 43.25
N LEU A 17 -74.75 -14.70 42.95
CA LEU A 17 -75.24 -14.41 41.59
C LEU A 17 -75.48 -12.91 41.32
N THR A 18 -75.43 -12.05 42.34
CA THR A 18 -75.53 -10.58 42.14
C THR A 18 -74.17 -9.89 42.00
N ALA A 19 -73.06 -10.62 42.13
CA ALA A 19 -71.70 -10.08 41.99
C ALA A 19 -71.15 -10.16 40.55
N CYS A 20 -71.92 -10.71 39.60
CA CYS A 20 -71.54 -10.84 38.19
C CYS A 20 -72.58 -10.19 37.27
N ASN A 21 -72.97 -8.94 37.54
CA ASN A 21 -73.82 -8.20 36.59
C ASN A 21 -73.48 -6.72 36.48
N GLU A 22 -72.25 -6.33 36.82
CA GLU A 22 -71.71 -5.05 36.36
C GLU A 22 -70.89 -5.31 35.10
N SER A 23 -71.27 -4.64 34.01
CA SER A 23 -70.51 -4.69 32.78
C SER A 23 -69.19 -3.95 33.01
N LEU A 24 -68.11 -4.43 32.39
CA LEU A 24 -66.80 -3.76 32.41
C LEU A 24 -66.89 -2.35 31.79
N GLU A 25 -67.99 -2.01 31.11
CA GLU A 25 -68.27 -0.68 30.55
C GLU A 25 -68.75 0.32 31.63
N ASP A 26 -69.48 -0.15 32.64
CA ASP A 26 -70.02 0.70 33.73
C ASP A 26 -68.94 1.14 34.73
N THR A 27 -67.84 0.41 34.86
CA THR A 27 -66.73 0.78 35.76
C THR A 27 -65.82 1.87 35.17
N TYR A 28 -65.85 2.09 33.85
CA TYR A 28 -64.96 3.04 33.16
C TYR A 28 -65.66 4.30 32.66
N SER A 29 -67.00 4.33 32.63
CA SER A 29 -67.79 5.50 32.21
C SER A 29 -67.58 6.70 33.15
N ASP A 30 -67.45 6.47 34.45
CA ASP A 30 -67.22 7.51 35.46
C ASP A 30 -65.83 8.16 35.37
N PHE A 31 -64.87 7.51 34.70
CA PHE A 31 -63.52 8.04 34.46
C PHE A 31 -63.32 8.54 33.02
N ALA A 32 -64.34 8.44 32.16
CA ALA A 32 -64.26 8.75 30.74
C ALA A 32 -64.84 10.12 30.35
N GLY A 33 -64.75 11.15 31.21
CA GLY A 33 -65.02 12.56 30.87
C GLY A 33 -66.10 12.82 29.80
N ASP A 34 -65.74 13.56 28.72
CA ASP A 34 -66.62 13.90 27.58
C ASP A 34 -66.86 12.74 26.58
N GLY A 35 -66.62 11.48 26.96
CA GLY A 35 -66.83 10.28 26.14
C GLY A 35 -65.58 9.73 25.43
N LYS A 36 -65.74 8.64 24.66
CA LYS A 36 -64.66 7.96 23.91
C LYS A 36 -64.05 8.92 22.87
N ILE A 37 -62.80 9.34 23.07
CA ILE A 37 -62.04 10.11 22.07
C ILE A 37 -61.72 9.19 20.89
N ARG A 38 -62.31 9.46 19.73
CA ARG A 38 -62.01 8.75 18.48
C ARG A 38 -60.85 9.47 17.78
N TYR A 39 -59.68 8.84 17.77
CA TYR A 39 -58.53 9.33 17.01
C TYR A 39 -58.69 8.98 15.53
N VAL A 40 -58.26 9.91 14.67
CA VAL A 40 -58.05 9.62 13.24
C VAL A 40 -57.08 8.45 13.12
N ALA A 41 -57.28 7.54 12.18
CA ALA A 41 -56.35 6.43 11.98
C ALA A 41 -54.94 6.97 11.65
N LYS A 42 -53.92 6.42 12.31
CA LYS A 42 -52.53 6.82 12.11
C LYS A 42 -51.95 6.28 10.81
N CYS A 43 -50.90 6.94 10.32
CA CYS A 43 -50.02 6.36 9.31
C CYS A 43 -49.21 5.21 9.95
N THR A 44 -48.73 4.28 9.14
CA THR A 44 -47.84 3.18 9.57
C THR A 44 -46.70 3.00 8.57
N GLU A 45 -45.65 2.27 8.97
CA GLU A 45 -44.50 1.99 8.10
C GLU A 45 -43.86 3.26 7.51
N VAL A 46 -43.61 4.25 8.37
CA VAL A 46 -42.97 5.50 7.95
C VAL A 46 -41.47 5.31 7.81
N HIS A 47 -40.96 5.42 6.58
CA HIS A 47 -39.56 5.19 6.25
C HIS A 47 -38.98 6.36 5.46
N ALA A 48 -37.76 6.77 5.79
CA ALA A 48 -37.01 7.76 5.02
C ALA A 48 -35.93 7.06 4.19
N THR A 49 -35.95 7.24 2.88
CA THR A 49 -34.93 6.77 1.95
C THR A 49 -34.01 7.94 1.54
N PRO A 50 -32.70 7.85 1.82
CA PRO A 50 -31.73 8.88 1.45
C PRO A 50 -31.46 8.89 -0.06
N GLY A 51 -31.40 10.09 -0.62
CA GLY A 51 -30.92 10.37 -1.97
C GLY A 51 -29.87 11.49 -1.96
N TRP A 52 -29.44 11.91 -3.15
CA TRP A 52 -28.51 13.01 -3.30
C TRP A 52 -29.19 14.34 -2.97
N GLU A 53 -28.74 14.99 -1.89
CA GLU A 53 -29.28 16.25 -1.36
C GLU A 53 -30.81 16.19 -1.15
N ARG A 54 -31.35 15.00 -0.87
CA ARG A 54 -32.79 14.78 -0.69
C ARG A 54 -33.12 13.60 0.21
N LEU A 55 -34.34 13.61 0.75
CA LEU A 55 -34.95 12.50 1.48
C LEU A 55 -36.35 12.26 0.93
N MET A 56 -36.62 11.01 0.53
CA MET A 56 -37.97 10.54 0.25
C MET A 56 -38.52 9.91 1.52
N VAL A 57 -39.72 10.32 1.95
CA VAL A 57 -40.40 9.74 3.11
C VAL A 57 -41.66 9.07 2.63
N ASP A 58 -41.80 7.78 2.86
CA ASP A 58 -42.93 6.95 2.45
C ASP A 58 -43.69 6.42 3.68
N TRP A 59 -44.99 6.21 3.55
CA TRP A 59 -45.85 5.64 4.60
C TRP A 59 -47.09 4.95 4.03
N ILE A 60 -47.73 4.13 4.87
CA ILE A 60 -49.05 3.53 4.62
C ILE A 60 -50.13 4.33 5.35
N ASN A 61 -51.17 4.73 4.64
CA ASN A 61 -52.31 5.44 5.21
C ASN A 61 -53.23 4.51 6.02
N GLY A 62 -53.82 5.03 7.08
CA GLY A 62 -54.89 4.36 7.80
C GLY A 62 -56.16 4.20 6.94
N THR A 63 -56.99 3.21 7.27
CA THR A 63 -58.22 2.89 6.50
C THR A 63 -59.43 3.77 6.84
N ASP A 64 -59.26 4.80 7.67
CA ASP A 64 -60.35 5.68 8.09
C ASP A 64 -60.74 6.66 6.97
N ALA A 65 -62.00 6.60 6.52
CA ALA A 65 -62.54 7.48 5.49
C ALA A 65 -62.63 8.96 5.91
N THR A 66 -62.37 9.27 7.19
CA THR A 66 -62.38 10.65 7.72
C THR A 66 -61.08 11.42 7.50
N ILE A 67 -60.03 10.77 6.98
CA ILE A 67 -58.74 11.41 6.67
C ILE A 67 -58.94 12.43 5.53
N ASP A 68 -58.71 13.71 5.82
CA ASP A 68 -58.76 14.81 4.83
C ASP A 68 -57.36 15.14 4.28
N LYS A 69 -56.35 15.16 5.17
CA LYS A 69 -54.96 15.53 4.85
C LYS A 69 -53.94 14.68 5.58
N ILE A 70 -52.72 14.63 5.06
CA ILE A 70 -51.54 14.14 5.77
C ILE A 70 -50.64 15.33 6.11
N LYS A 71 -50.25 15.45 7.38
CA LYS A 71 -49.29 16.45 7.85
C LYS A 71 -47.92 15.79 7.98
N VAL A 72 -46.92 16.36 7.32
CA VAL A 72 -45.52 15.99 7.49
C VAL A 72 -44.78 17.16 8.11
N ILE A 73 -44.11 16.94 9.23
CA ILE A 73 -43.26 17.92 9.90
C ILE A 73 -41.83 17.42 9.79
N TRP A 74 -40.90 18.27 9.37
CA TRP A 74 -39.49 17.92 9.35
C TRP A 74 -38.67 18.90 10.18
N SER A 75 -37.57 18.42 10.74
CA SER A 75 -36.60 19.26 11.43
C SER A 75 -35.18 18.71 11.31
N CYS A 76 -34.21 19.60 11.18
CA CYS A 76 -32.79 19.29 11.24
C CYS A 76 -32.08 20.48 11.92
N GLU A 77 -31.40 20.21 13.04
CA GLU A 77 -30.79 21.24 13.88
C GLU A 77 -31.80 22.35 14.25
N GLU A 78 -31.54 23.60 13.87
CA GLU A 78 -32.42 24.75 14.12
C GLU A 78 -33.52 24.92 13.05
N ARG A 79 -33.41 24.20 11.92
CA ARG A 79 -34.40 24.29 10.82
C ARG A 79 -35.58 23.38 11.11
N ARG A 80 -36.79 23.89 10.90
CA ARG A 80 -38.04 23.14 11.04
C ARG A 80 -39.10 23.74 10.13
N ASP A 81 -39.85 22.87 9.46
CA ASP A 81 -41.04 23.27 8.70
C ASP A 81 -42.08 22.13 8.68
N SER A 82 -43.24 22.39 8.09
CA SER A 82 -44.29 21.39 7.89
C SER A 82 -45.08 21.62 6.61
N VAL A 83 -45.56 20.54 6.02
CA VAL A 83 -46.41 20.54 4.82
C VAL A 83 -47.70 19.78 5.08
N MET A 84 -48.79 20.26 4.46
CA MET A 84 -50.09 19.59 4.44
C MET A 84 -50.33 19.02 3.04
N LEU A 85 -50.42 17.70 2.94
CA LEU A 85 -50.62 16.95 1.70
C LEU A 85 -52.07 16.45 1.62
N PRO A 86 -52.59 16.13 0.42
CA PRO A 86 -53.87 15.44 0.27
C PRO A 86 -53.95 14.15 1.11
N GLY A 87 -55.12 13.82 1.66
CA GLY A 87 -55.29 12.63 2.51
C GLY A 87 -54.97 11.28 1.85
N ALA A 88 -54.91 11.24 0.52
CA ALA A 88 -54.51 10.06 -0.25
C ALA A 88 -52.99 9.94 -0.48
N SER A 89 -52.20 10.95 -0.14
CA SER A 89 -50.75 10.93 -0.30
C SER A 89 -50.10 9.85 0.58
N THR A 90 -49.12 9.15 0.03
CA THR A 90 -48.37 8.08 0.71
C THR A 90 -46.87 8.37 0.76
N SER A 91 -46.44 9.51 0.22
CA SER A 91 -45.04 9.91 0.23
C SER A 91 -44.84 11.42 0.17
N TYR A 92 -43.65 11.86 0.57
CA TYR A 92 -43.19 13.24 0.51
C TYR A 92 -41.70 13.30 0.22
N GLU A 93 -41.30 14.12 -0.75
CA GLU A 93 -39.90 14.36 -1.08
C GLU A 93 -39.46 15.73 -0.54
N LEU A 94 -38.37 15.73 0.23
CA LEU A 94 -37.69 16.94 0.66
C LEU A 94 -36.33 17.04 -0.06
N THR A 95 -36.07 18.13 -0.78
CA THR A 95 -34.89 18.32 -1.65
C THR A 95 -34.04 19.52 -1.21
N ASN A 96 -32.85 19.66 -1.82
CA ASN A 96 -31.85 20.70 -1.53
C ASN A 96 -31.41 20.68 -0.05
N LEU A 97 -31.17 19.48 0.45
CA LEU A 97 -30.77 19.25 1.84
C LEU A 97 -29.25 19.34 2.01
N GLU A 98 -28.84 19.91 3.13
CA GLU A 98 -27.44 19.91 3.58
C GLU A 98 -27.16 18.67 4.43
N ASP A 99 -25.89 18.44 4.77
CA ASP A 99 -25.52 17.33 5.63
C ASP A 99 -26.14 17.49 7.02
N GLY A 100 -26.79 16.43 7.51
CA GLY A 100 -27.44 16.44 8.80
C GLY A 100 -28.49 15.34 8.95
N THR A 101 -28.83 15.00 10.19
CA THR A 101 -29.89 14.02 10.47
C THR A 101 -31.22 14.75 10.54
N TYR A 102 -32.08 14.51 9.55
CA TYR A 102 -33.43 15.04 9.48
C TYR A 102 -34.38 14.10 10.21
N ARG A 103 -35.20 14.66 11.09
CA ARG A 103 -36.34 13.99 11.71
C ARG A 103 -37.61 14.32 10.92
N PHE A 104 -38.43 13.30 10.64
CA PHE A 104 -39.76 13.46 10.06
C PHE A 104 -40.82 12.90 11.00
N ASP A 105 -41.86 13.70 11.25
CA ASP A 105 -43.06 13.33 12.01
C ASP A 105 -44.26 13.37 11.05
N VAL A 106 -44.94 12.24 10.88
CA VAL A 106 -46.08 12.09 9.95
C VAL A 106 -47.36 11.76 10.73
N CYS A 107 -48.43 12.50 10.49
CA CYS A 107 -49.77 12.19 11.02
C CYS A 107 -50.89 12.52 10.04
N ALA A 108 -52.02 11.83 10.18
CA ALA A 108 -53.23 12.08 9.43
C ALA A 108 -54.09 13.13 10.13
N VAL A 109 -54.81 13.94 9.36
CA VAL A 109 -55.64 15.05 9.83
C VAL A 109 -57.04 14.92 9.23
N ASP A 110 -58.08 15.00 10.05
CA ASP A 110 -59.47 15.03 9.57
C ASP A 110 -59.91 16.44 9.14
N ALA A 111 -61.11 16.55 8.57
CA ALA A 111 -61.68 17.82 8.12
C ALA A 111 -61.93 18.83 9.26
N ALA A 112 -61.97 18.37 10.52
CA ALA A 112 -62.12 19.21 11.71
C ALA A 112 -60.76 19.68 12.29
N GLY A 113 -59.65 19.18 11.74
CA GLY A 113 -58.29 19.50 12.17
C GLY A 113 -57.73 18.60 13.27
N ASN A 114 -58.43 17.53 13.66
CA ASN A 114 -57.91 16.57 14.64
C ASN A 114 -56.81 15.71 14.02
N GLN A 115 -55.74 15.46 14.79
CA GLN A 115 -54.59 14.69 14.32
C GLN A 115 -54.60 13.27 14.89
N SER A 116 -54.11 12.32 14.10
CA SER A 116 -53.78 10.99 14.60
C SER A 116 -52.49 10.99 15.42
N LEU A 117 -52.14 9.83 15.99
CA LEU A 117 -50.82 9.63 16.59
C LEU A 117 -49.72 9.85 15.54
N VAL A 118 -48.64 10.50 15.98
CA VAL A 118 -47.47 10.79 15.15
C VAL A 118 -46.59 9.56 15.03
N GLU A 119 -46.20 9.24 13.81
CA GLU A 119 -45.12 8.30 13.54
C GLU A 119 -43.85 9.07 13.14
N THR A 120 -42.72 8.68 13.71
CA THR A 120 -41.44 9.39 13.53
C THR A 120 -40.43 8.51 12.81
N THR A 121 -39.72 9.09 11.85
CA THR A 121 -38.57 8.47 11.19
C THR A 121 -37.41 9.47 11.07
N TYR A 122 -36.23 8.96 10.73
CA TYR A 122 -35.02 9.77 10.58
C TYR A 122 -34.29 9.38 9.30
N GLY A 123 -33.64 10.35 8.67
CA GLY A 123 -32.76 10.09 7.53
C GLY A 123 -31.68 11.16 7.42
N ARG A 124 -30.54 10.78 6.87
CA ARG A 124 -29.44 11.68 6.53
C ARG A 124 -29.27 11.65 5.01
N PRO A 125 -29.41 12.77 4.29
CA PRO A 125 -29.22 12.79 2.85
C PRO A 125 -27.75 12.55 2.50
N TYR A 126 -27.48 12.07 1.30
CA TYR A 126 -26.12 12.08 0.77
C TYR A 126 -25.78 13.49 0.29
N THR A 127 -24.66 14.04 0.76
CA THR A 127 -24.16 15.35 0.33
C THR A 127 -22.67 15.29 0.02
N ARG A 128 -22.09 16.43 -0.38
CA ARG A 128 -20.65 16.54 -0.69
C ARG A 128 -19.76 16.27 0.53
N GLU A 129 -20.27 16.55 1.72
CA GLU A 129 -19.58 16.38 3.00
C GLU A 129 -19.63 14.94 3.50
N HIS A 130 -20.49 14.09 2.91
CA HIS A 130 -20.67 12.72 3.34
C HIS A 130 -19.38 11.90 3.11
N GLU A 131 -18.93 11.18 4.13
CA GLU A 131 -17.64 10.47 4.15
C GLU A 131 -17.46 9.44 3.02
N ILE A 132 -18.57 8.82 2.59
CA ILE A 132 -18.64 7.85 1.50
C ILE A 132 -18.22 8.45 0.14
N MET A 133 -18.24 9.77 -0.01
CA MET A 133 -17.77 10.46 -1.23
C MET A 133 -16.30 10.18 -1.52
N LEU A 134 -15.49 9.93 -0.48
CA LEU A 134 -14.08 9.58 -0.62
C LEU A 134 -13.86 8.15 -1.12
N ALA A 135 -14.83 7.26 -0.92
CA ALA A 135 -14.76 5.87 -1.34
C ALA A 135 -15.01 5.69 -2.86
N PHE A 136 -15.62 6.68 -3.51
CA PHE A 136 -15.83 6.63 -4.95
C PHE A 136 -14.51 6.79 -5.70
N THR A 137 -14.23 5.88 -6.65
CA THR A 137 -12.94 5.81 -7.36
C THR A 137 -12.52 7.16 -7.95
N ARG A 138 -11.20 7.41 -7.96
CA ARG A 138 -10.59 8.53 -8.69
C ARG A 138 -10.27 8.18 -10.14
N GLY A 139 -10.45 6.93 -10.55
CA GLY A 139 -10.21 6.46 -11.91
C GLY A 139 -8.73 6.31 -12.30
N VAL A 140 -7.87 7.15 -11.76
CA VAL A 140 -6.42 7.16 -11.99
C VAL A 140 -5.70 6.95 -10.68
N THR A 141 -4.88 5.90 -10.59
CA THR A 141 -4.10 5.58 -9.38
C THR A 141 -2.69 6.16 -9.43
N ARG A 142 -2.09 6.22 -10.63
CA ARG A 142 -0.74 6.76 -10.85
C ARG A 142 -0.58 7.27 -12.27
N SER A 143 0.11 8.40 -12.47
CA SER A 143 0.23 9.06 -13.77
C SER A 143 1.63 9.59 -14.06
N TYR A 144 2.02 9.57 -15.33
CA TYR A 144 3.27 10.05 -15.89
C TYR A 144 2.98 10.98 -17.05
N PHE A 145 3.71 12.09 -17.15
CA PHE A 145 3.61 13.06 -18.24
C PHE A 145 4.94 13.10 -18.97
N LEU A 146 4.97 12.59 -20.20
CA LEU A 146 6.21 12.39 -20.96
C LEU A 146 5.91 12.48 -22.46
N LYS A 147 6.75 13.20 -23.23
CA LYS A 147 6.66 13.33 -24.71
C LYS A 147 5.24 13.64 -25.22
N ASN A 148 4.58 14.64 -24.63
CA ASN A 148 3.21 15.03 -24.98
C ASN A 148 2.18 13.90 -24.82
N LYS A 149 2.44 12.94 -23.92
CA LYS A 149 1.53 11.86 -23.56
C LYS A 149 1.31 11.88 -22.06
N MET A 150 0.14 11.43 -21.66
CA MET A 150 -0.12 11.03 -20.28
C MET A 150 -0.28 9.51 -20.26
N ILE A 151 0.56 8.85 -19.50
CA ILE A 151 0.53 7.41 -19.26
C ILE A 151 0.04 7.24 -17.83
N PHE A 152 -0.90 6.33 -17.57
CA PHE A 152 -1.41 6.16 -16.22
C PHE A 152 -1.98 4.77 -15.97
N PHE A 153 -1.92 4.33 -14.71
CA PHE A 153 -2.66 3.16 -14.28
C PHE A 153 -4.09 3.57 -13.95
N SER A 154 -5.05 2.92 -14.61
CA SER A 154 -6.44 3.05 -14.24
C SER A 154 -6.76 2.21 -13.01
N ASP A 155 -7.78 2.64 -12.27
CA ASP A 155 -8.31 1.90 -11.13
C ASP A 155 -9.15 0.68 -11.60
N GLN A 156 -9.84 0.00 -10.68
CA GLN A 156 -10.81 -1.05 -11.01
C GLN A 156 -12.18 -0.45 -11.38
N TRP A 157 -12.89 -1.11 -12.30
CA TRP A 157 -14.28 -0.78 -12.62
C TRP A 157 -15.24 -1.51 -11.68
N ASN A 158 -16.33 -0.83 -11.30
CA ASN A 158 -17.46 -1.43 -10.62
C ASN A 158 -18.78 -0.88 -11.18
N GLU A 159 -19.90 -1.53 -10.85
CA GLU A 159 -21.23 -1.18 -11.39
C GLU A 159 -21.74 0.20 -10.94
N ASN A 160 -21.14 0.77 -9.89
CA ASN A 160 -21.49 2.10 -9.42
C ASN A 160 -20.91 3.21 -10.30
N ILE A 161 -19.95 2.90 -11.19
CA ILE A 161 -19.41 3.87 -12.14
C ILE A 161 -20.33 3.92 -13.36
N ILE A 162 -20.99 5.06 -13.56
CA ILE A 162 -21.82 5.31 -14.75
C ILE A 162 -20.96 5.93 -15.86
N GLU A 163 -20.09 6.88 -15.51
CA GLU A 163 -19.21 7.55 -16.45
C GLU A 163 -17.93 8.03 -15.76
N LEU A 164 -16.80 7.86 -16.45
CA LEU A 164 -15.50 8.35 -16.04
C LEU A 164 -14.80 8.95 -17.25
N GLN A 165 -14.35 10.21 -17.13
CA GLN A 165 -13.66 10.91 -18.22
C GLN A 165 -12.46 11.71 -17.71
N LEU A 166 -11.42 11.82 -18.52
CA LEU A 166 -10.37 12.82 -18.35
C LEU A 166 -10.69 14.03 -19.22
N LYS A 167 -10.66 15.23 -18.65
CA LYS A 167 -10.67 16.51 -19.37
C LYS A 167 -9.28 17.13 -19.29
N TYR A 168 -8.66 17.41 -20.42
CA TYR A 168 -7.30 17.95 -20.50
C TYR A 168 -7.16 18.93 -21.66
N LYS A 169 -6.07 19.72 -21.67
CA LYS A 169 -5.67 20.48 -22.86
C LYS A 169 -4.65 19.70 -23.68
N ASN A 170 -4.78 19.79 -25.00
CA ASN A 170 -3.79 19.24 -25.91
C ASN A 170 -2.62 20.22 -26.15
N SER A 171 -1.64 19.81 -26.96
CA SER A 171 -0.45 20.64 -27.20
C SER A 171 -0.75 21.96 -27.95
N ALA A 172 -1.91 22.05 -28.61
CA ALA A 172 -2.41 23.27 -29.25
C ALA A 172 -3.20 24.18 -28.29
N GLY A 173 -3.50 23.72 -27.08
CA GLY A 173 -4.32 24.43 -26.08
C GLY A 173 -5.82 24.14 -26.15
N ASP A 174 -6.26 23.25 -27.04
CA ASP A 174 -7.67 22.85 -27.17
C ASP A 174 -8.06 21.90 -26.03
N THR A 175 -9.29 22.05 -25.53
CA THR A 175 -9.84 21.10 -24.55
C THR A 175 -10.22 19.79 -25.25
N ARG A 176 -9.75 18.67 -24.69
CA ARG A 176 -9.99 17.30 -25.14
C ARG A 176 -10.54 16.45 -23.99
N TYR A 177 -11.18 15.35 -24.38
CA TYR A 177 -11.77 14.39 -23.46
C TYR A 177 -11.29 12.98 -23.81
N TYR A 178 -11.01 12.18 -22.78
CA TYR A 178 -10.81 10.75 -22.88
C TYR A 178 -11.85 10.05 -22.02
N THR A 179 -12.70 9.25 -22.62
CA THR A 179 -13.72 8.46 -21.91
C THR A 179 -13.15 7.07 -21.65
N PHE A 180 -13.20 6.63 -20.40
CA PHE A 180 -12.72 5.31 -20.05
C PHE A 180 -13.70 4.25 -20.56
N ASP A 181 -13.17 3.22 -21.20
CA ASP A 181 -13.96 2.06 -21.63
C ASP A 181 -13.90 0.94 -20.59
N LYS A 182 -15.08 0.41 -20.22
CA LYS A 182 -15.25 -0.59 -19.15
C LYS A 182 -14.46 -1.89 -19.38
N GLU A 183 -14.17 -2.24 -20.63
CA GLU A 183 -13.55 -3.52 -21.00
C GLU A 183 -12.05 -3.39 -21.22
N THR A 184 -11.60 -2.23 -21.71
CA THR A 184 -10.22 -2.05 -22.21
C THR A 184 -9.41 -1.03 -21.41
N SER A 185 -10.04 -0.21 -20.59
CA SER A 185 -9.38 0.92 -19.91
C SER A 185 -9.25 0.75 -18.39
N TYR A 186 -9.42 -0.46 -17.85
CA TYR A 186 -9.38 -0.74 -16.40
C TYR A 186 -8.33 -1.78 -16.00
N ASN A 187 -7.77 -1.62 -14.80
CA ASN A 187 -6.71 -2.46 -14.25
C ASN A 187 -5.51 -2.64 -15.22
N THR A 188 -5.21 -1.61 -16.00
CA THR A 188 -4.17 -1.63 -17.04
C THR A 188 -3.45 -0.30 -17.14
N LEU A 189 -2.31 -0.29 -17.83
CA LEU A 189 -1.56 0.92 -18.16
C LEU A 189 -2.12 1.56 -19.43
N VAL A 190 -2.83 2.67 -19.26
CA VAL A 190 -3.44 3.45 -20.36
C VAL A 190 -2.49 4.55 -20.84
N THR A 191 -2.54 4.88 -22.13
CA THR A 191 -1.80 6.01 -22.70
C THR A 191 -2.74 6.90 -23.52
N ILE A 192 -2.76 8.19 -23.21
CA ILE A 192 -3.39 9.22 -24.04
C ILE A 192 -2.31 10.09 -24.68
N SER A 193 -2.45 10.37 -25.97
CA SER A 193 -1.50 11.20 -26.73
C SER A 193 -2.00 12.63 -26.89
N ASP A 194 -1.09 13.52 -27.28
CA ASP A 194 -1.34 14.95 -27.44
C ASP A 194 -1.89 15.62 -26.16
N VAL A 195 -1.21 15.40 -25.04
CA VAL A 195 -1.48 16.07 -23.75
C VAL A 195 -0.49 17.22 -23.57
N SER A 196 -0.99 18.40 -23.17
CA SER A 196 -0.14 19.54 -22.85
C SER A 196 0.83 19.22 -21.72
N MET A 197 2.11 19.53 -21.95
CA MET A 197 3.18 19.42 -20.95
C MET A 197 3.39 20.73 -20.17
N ASN A 198 2.61 21.79 -20.46
CA ASN A 198 2.66 23.03 -19.69
C ASN A 198 2.19 22.77 -18.24
N PRO A 199 3.02 23.04 -17.22
CA PRO A 199 2.65 22.81 -15.82
C PRO A 199 1.40 23.57 -15.36
N ALA A 200 1.06 24.69 -16.02
CA ALA A 200 -0.15 25.46 -15.72
C ALA A 200 -1.44 24.80 -16.23
N ASP A 201 -1.34 23.84 -17.16
CA ASP A 201 -2.51 23.13 -17.69
C ASP A 201 -2.88 21.93 -16.80
N THR A 202 -4.13 21.90 -16.38
CA THR A 202 -4.67 20.88 -15.48
C THR A 202 -5.35 19.74 -16.25
N VAL A 203 -5.18 18.51 -15.74
CA VAL A 203 -6.00 17.36 -16.13
C VAL A 203 -7.01 17.09 -15.03
N TYR A 204 -8.29 17.07 -15.38
CA TYR A 204 -9.39 16.78 -14.47
C TYR A 204 -9.96 15.39 -14.74
N VAL A 205 -10.31 14.68 -13.69
CA VAL A 205 -11.16 13.49 -13.75
C VAL A 205 -12.60 13.93 -13.45
N LEU A 206 -13.48 13.72 -14.42
CA LEU A 206 -14.92 13.93 -14.32
C LEU A 206 -15.58 12.58 -14.07
N ARG A 207 -16.49 12.53 -13.09
CA ARG A 207 -17.04 11.27 -12.58
C ARG A 207 -18.54 11.40 -12.41
N ARG A 208 -19.28 10.42 -12.93
CA ARG A 208 -20.71 10.27 -12.67
C ARG A 208 -20.97 8.84 -12.23
N GLY A 209 -21.72 8.66 -11.15
CA GLY A 209 -21.86 7.35 -10.53
C GLY A 209 -22.93 7.28 -9.47
N LYS A 210 -23.05 6.12 -8.85
CA LYS A 210 -23.95 5.86 -7.73
C LYS A 210 -23.14 5.66 -6.46
N LEU A 211 -23.71 6.03 -5.32
CA LEU A 211 -23.19 5.61 -4.02
C LEU A 211 -23.97 4.37 -3.56
N GLU A 212 -23.35 3.58 -2.69
CA GLU A 212 -24.04 2.50 -2.00
C GLU A 212 -25.28 3.06 -1.27
N ASP A 213 -26.41 2.35 -1.35
CA ASP A 213 -27.70 2.75 -0.78
C ASP A 213 -28.24 4.14 -1.21
N CYS A 214 -27.69 4.74 -2.28
CA CYS A 214 -28.22 5.94 -2.90
C CYS A 214 -28.89 5.59 -4.24
N PRO A 215 -30.19 5.88 -4.43
CA PRO A 215 -30.89 5.59 -5.68
C PRO A 215 -30.45 6.52 -6.84
N ASP A 216 -29.84 7.66 -6.51
CA ASP A 216 -29.55 8.73 -7.46
C ASP A 216 -28.19 8.55 -8.16
N ILE A 217 -28.11 9.10 -9.36
CA ILE A 217 -26.85 9.26 -10.08
C ILE A 217 -26.27 10.63 -9.70
N ILE A 218 -25.06 10.61 -9.17
CA ILE A 218 -24.35 11.77 -8.66
C ILE A 218 -23.29 12.20 -9.68
N GLU A 219 -23.24 13.50 -9.95
CA GLU A 219 -22.12 14.14 -10.64
C GLU A 219 -21.15 14.65 -9.57
N PHE A 220 -19.98 14.03 -9.51
CA PHE A 220 -18.98 14.34 -8.49
C PHE A 220 -18.12 15.54 -8.92
N ASP A 221 -17.60 16.27 -7.94
CA ASP A 221 -16.68 17.37 -8.20
C ASP A 221 -15.45 16.90 -9.00
N PRO A 222 -14.97 17.71 -9.97
CA PRO A 222 -13.79 17.40 -10.75
C PRO A 222 -12.57 17.16 -9.87
N TYR A 223 -11.93 16.00 -10.04
CA TYR A 223 -10.68 15.68 -9.33
C TYR A 223 -9.47 16.10 -10.16
N VAL A 224 -8.52 16.79 -9.54
CA VAL A 224 -7.30 17.24 -10.23
C VAL A 224 -6.22 16.16 -10.17
N ILE A 225 -5.68 15.78 -11.33
CA ILE A 225 -4.51 14.90 -11.40
C ILE A 225 -3.26 15.70 -11.07
N SER A 226 -2.53 15.24 -10.05
CA SER A 226 -1.24 15.81 -9.69
C SER A 226 -0.18 15.52 -10.75
N ARG A 227 0.56 16.55 -11.15
CA ARG A 227 1.77 16.41 -11.99
C ARG A 227 3.04 16.17 -11.17
N LYS A 228 2.93 16.18 -9.83
CA LYS A 228 4.08 15.91 -8.95
C LYS A 228 4.50 14.46 -9.11
N LYS A 229 5.80 14.23 -9.37
CA LYS A 229 6.40 12.90 -9.39
C LYS A 229 6.41 12.36 -7.95
N ASN A 230 5.75 11.22 -7.74
CA ASN A 230 5.77 10.53 -6.44
C ASN A 230 6.55 9.23 -6.61
N TYR A 231 7.74 9.18 -6.00
CA TYR A 231 8.65 8.05 -6.12
C TYR A 231 8.36 6.97 -5.09
N SER A 232 8.50 5.70 -5.47
CA SER A 232 8.51 4.59 -4.50
C SER A 232 9.77 4.65 -3.63
N ALA A 233 9.65 4.22 -2.36
CA ALA A 233 10.80 4.14 -1.47
C ALA A 233 11.87 3.18 -2.00
N GLY A 234 11.46 2.07 -2.63
CA GLY A 234 12.38 1.13 -3.28
C GLY A 234 13.21 1.79 -4.38
N PHE A 235 12.60 2.63 -5.23
CA PHE A 235 13.32 3.35 -6.27
C PHE A 235 14.29 4.38 -5.70
N VAL A 236 13.86 5.23 -4.75
CA VAL A 236 14.73 6.22 -4.09
C VAL A 236 15.93 5.53 -3.44
N ASN A 237 15.71 4.44 -2.72
CA ASN A 237 16.79 3.67 -2.08
C ASN A 237 17.77 3.06 -3.08
N ALA A 238 17.28 2.52 -4.20
CA ALA A 238 18.13 1.99 -5.25
C ALA A 238 19.02 3.08 -5.88
N ILE A 239 18.45 4.25 -6.14
CA ILE A 239 19.19 5.40 -6.67
C ILE A 239 20.21 5.91 -5.65
N HIS A 240 19.84 6.06 -4.38
CA HIS A 240 20.76 6.48 -3.33
C HIS A 240 21.93 5.51 -3.22
N ARG A 241 21.66 4.20 -3.22
CA ARG A 241 22.69 3.18 -3.05
C ARG A 241 23.72 3.19 -4.17
N ARG A 242 23.26 3.37 -5.42
CA ARG A 242 24.15 3.30 -6.59
C ARG A 242 24.79 4.64 -6.93
N TYR A 243 24.07 5.73 -6.76
CA TYR A 243 24.42 7.04 -7.30
C TYR A 243 24.54 8.15 -6.25
N GLY A 244 24.12 7.93 -5.01
CA GLY A 244 24.25 8.91 -3.93
C GLY A 244 23.14 9.96 -3.84
N TYR A 245 22.08 9.86 -4.65
CA TYR A 245 20.96 10.81 -4.60
C TYR A 245 19.80 10.28 -3.75
N HIS A 246 19.30 11.10 -2.83
CA HIS A 246 18.18 10.79 -1.93
C HIS A 246 17.22 11.99 -1.78
N THR A 247 16.17 11.85 -0.97
CA THR A 247 15.10 12.86 -0.84
C THR A 247 14.86 13.31 0.61
N ASP A 248 15.85 13.15 1.49
CA ASP A 248 15.74 13.41 2.93
C ASP A 248 15.57 14.90 3.27
N THR A 249 16.10 15.79 2.43
CA THR A 249 15.95 17.25 2.55
C THR A 249 15.40 17.86 1.26
N LYS A 250 14.97 19.13 1.32
CA LYS A 250 14.47 19.83 0.13
C LYS A 250 15.57 20.08 -0.91
N GLU A 251 16.80 20.36 -0.47
CA GLU A 251 17.94 20.48 -1.36
C GLU A 251 18.28 19.15 -2.05
N ASP A 252 18.15 18.04 -1.33
CA ASP A 252 18.39 16.70 -1.89
C ASP A 252 17.28 16.28 -2.85
N GLU A 253 16.01 16.58 -2.55
CA GLU A 253 14.89 16.39 -3.49
C GLU A 253 15.18 17.08 -4.84
N VAL A 254 15.69 18.31 -4.83
CA VAL A 254 16.03 19.04 -6.06
C VAL A 254 17.15 18.34 -6.84
N ARG A 255 18.21 17.89 -6.16
CA ARG A 255 19.32 17.15 -6.79
C ARG A 255 18.88 15.79 -7.33
N PHE A 256 18.00 15.11 -6.60
CA PHE A 256 17.43 13.84 -7.00
C PHE A 256 16.56 14.00 -8.26
N GLU A 257 15.72 15.03 -8.30
CA GLU A 257 14.91 15.35 -9.48
C GLU A 257 15.79 15.70 -10.69
N GLU A 258 16.85 16.49 -10.49
CA GLU A 258 17.82 16.80 -11.54
C GLU A 258 18.52 15.54 -12.08
N PHE A 259 18.92 14.63 -11.19
CA PHE A 259 19.48 13.34 -11.60
C PHE A 259 18.48 12.51 -12.41
N VAL A 260 17.25 12.34 -11.92
CA VAL A 260 16.20 11.57 -12.59
C VAL A 260 15.85 12.16 -13.96
N GLU A 261 15.82 13.48 -14.08
CA GLU A 261 15.53 14.17 -15.34
C GLU A 261 16.62 13.89 -16.38
N ASN A 262 17.89 13.78 -15.97
CA ASN A 262 19.03 13.66 -16.87
C ASN A 262 19.55 12.22 -17.06
N ALA A 263 19.15 11.28 -16.21
CA ALA A 263 19.61 9.89 -16.27
C ALA A 263 19.28 9.24 -17.62
N GLN A 264 20.32 8.70 -18.29
CA GLN A 264 20.18 7.95 -19.55
C GLN A 264 20.34 6.44 -19.36
N GLU A 265 21.00 6.04 -18.28
CA GLU A 265 21.25 4.64 -17.92
C GLU A 265 21.07 4.48 -16.41
N LEU A 266 20.32 3.48 -15.98
CA LEU A 266 20.16 3.11 -14.58
C LEU A 266 20.51 1.64 -14.35
N GLU A 267 21.22 1.37 -13.27
CA GLU A 267 21.67 0.03 -12.90
C GLU A 267 20.89 -0.47 -11.67
N PHE A 268 20.37 -1.70 -11.74
CA PHE A 268 19.64 -2.36 -10.66
C PHE A 268 20.16 -3.78 -10.44
N ASP A 269 20.69 -4.05 -9.24
CA ASP A 269 21.40 -5.29 -8.95
C ASP A 269 20.59 -6.27 -8.09
N TYR A 270 19.85 -5.79 -7.10
CA TYR A 270 19.13 -6.64 -6.15
C TYR A 270 17.62 -6.53 -6.34
N ASP A 271 16.85 -7.17 -5.47
CA ASP A 271 15.39 -7.14 -5.51
C ASP A 271 14.87 -5.71 -5.58
N MET A 272 13.83 -5.51 -6.38
CA MET A 272 13.16 -4.23 -6.57
C MET A 272 11.69 -4.38 -6.20
N GLU A 273 11.10 -3.36 -5.57
CA GLU A 273 9.66 -3.36 -5.30
C GLU A 273 8.86 -3.32 -6.59
N THR A 274 9.20 -2.39 -7.48
CA THR A 274 8.52 -2.14 -8.76
C THR A 274 9.45 -1.40 -9.72
N PHE A 275 9.16 -1.44 -11.02
CA PHE A 275 9.82 -0.61 -12.04
C PHE A 275 8.95 0.57 -12.51
N GLU A 276 7.83 0.85 -11.84
CA GLU A 276 6.91 1.95 -12.19
C GLU A 276 7.57 3.33 -12.31
N ASP A 277 8.54 3.63 -11.44
CA ASP A 277 9.19 4.95 -11.36
C ASP A 277 10.05 5.30 -12.59
N ILE A 278 10.43 4.32 -13.43
CA ILE A 278 11.31 4.60 -14.58
C ILE A 278 10.66 5.54 -15.60
N LEU A 279 9.33 5.60 -15.67
CA LEU A 279 8.61 6.51 -16.57
C LEU A 279 8.70 7.98 -16.11
N TYR A 280 9.20 8.24 -14.91
CA TYR A 280 9.56 9.59 -14.47
C TYR A 280 10.94 10.06 -14.98
N CYS A 281 11.70 9.19 -15.64
CA CYS A 281 13.03 9.47 -16.19
C CYS A 281 12.93 9.73 -17.71
N PRO A 282 12.73 10.99 -18.15
CA PRO A 282 12.34 11.31 -19.53
C PRO A 282 13.45 11.10 -20.57
N ASN A 283 14.69 10.93 -20.13
CA ASN A 283 15.86 10.73 -20.96
C ASN A 283 16.45 9.32 -20.85
N LEU A 284 15.80 8.43 -20.09
CA LEU A 284 16.28 7.07 -19.83
C LEU A 284 16.22 6.23 -21.11
N LYS A 285 17.35 5.66 -21.51
CA LYS A 285 17.48 4.81 -22.71
C LYS A 285 17.85 3.39 -22.38
N LYS A 286 18.48 3.15 -21.23
CA LYS A 286 18.95 1.83 -20.85
C LYS A 286 18.70 1.52 -19.38
N LEU A 287 18.26 0.30 -19.10
CA LEU A 287 18.43 -0.32 -17.78
C LEU A 287 19.52 -1.39 -17.85
N VAL A 288 20.29 -1.51 -16.78
CA VAL A 288 21.31 -2.55 -16.65
C VAL A 288 21.04 -3.37 -15.40
N PHE A 289 20.70 -4.64 -15.59
CA PHE A 289 20.38 -5.53 -14.48
C PHE A 289 21.58 -6.38 -14.06
N ARG A 290 21.90 -6.35 -12.76
CA ARG A 290 22.88 -7.24 -12.09
C ARG A 290 24.32 -7.12 -12.56
N LYS A 291 24.70 -5.99 -13.16
CA LYS A 291 26.08 -5.75 -13.61
C LYS A 291 27.08 -5.79 -12.45
N ASN A 292 26.68 -5.41 -11.24
CA ASN A 292 27.57 -5.38 -10.07
C ASN A 292 27.39 -6.61 -9.16
N ARG A 293 26.79 -7.69 -9.67
CA ARG A 293 26.73 -9.00 -9.01
C ARG A 293 27.65 -9.98 -9.73
N TYR A 294 28.75 -10.33 -9.08
CA TYR A 294 29.80 -11.17 -9.66
C TYR A 294 29.59 -12.62 -9.22
N LEU A 295 28.89 -13.39 -10.05
CA LEU A 295 28.53 -14.78 -9.74
C LEU A 295 29.65 -15.73 -10.14
N ASP A 296 29.81 -16.81 -9.37
CA ASP A 296 30.65 -17.93 -9.76
C ASP A 296 29.91 -18.85 -10.73
N GLU A 297 30.30 -18.81 -12.00
CA GLU A 297 29.67 -19.54 -13.10
C GLU A 297 29.66 -21.06 -12.89
N ARG A 298 30.56 -21.59 -12.04
CA ARG A 298 30.65 -23.02 -11.75
C ARG A 298 29.42 -23.55 -11.01
N ASN A 299 28.72 -22.69 -10.25
CA ASN A 299 27.51 -23.08 -9.53
C ASN A 299 26.55 -21.90 -9.29
N VAL A 300 25.73 -21.58 -10.29
CA VAL A 300 24.66 -20.57 -10.15
C VAL A 300 23.32 -21.25 -9.86
N THR A 301 22.75 -20.95 -8.70
CA THR A 301 21.44 -21.46 -8.24
C THR A 301 20.35 -20.38 -8.27
N GLU A 302 19.11 -20.74 -7.96
CA GLU A 302 17.97 -19.81 -7.92
C GLU A 302 18.13 -18.65 -6.94
N TYR A 303 18.94 -18.80 -5.89
CA TYR A 303 19.26 -17.73 -4.92
C TYR A 303 20.01 -16.55 -5.54
N ALA A 304 20.53 -16.72 -6.76
CA ALA A 304 21.09 -15.63 -7.53
C ALA A 304 20.02 -14.70 -8.12
N LYS A 305 18.77 -15.15 -8.30
CA LYS A 305 17.73 -14.37 -8.97
C LYS A 305 17.38 -13.10 -8.18
N SER A 306 17.49 -11.94 -8.82
CA SER A 306 16.86 -10.70 -8.32
C SER A 306 15.38 -10.72 -8.69
N ASN A 307 14.51 -10.31 -7.77
CA ASN A 307 13.06 -10.44 -7.90
C ASN A 307 12.36 -9.08 -7.89
N ILE A 308 11.18 -9.04 -8.49
CA ILE A 308 10.20 -7.97 -8.27
C ILE A 308 9.34 -8.40 -7.08
N LEU A 309 9.33 -7.60 -6.02
CA LEU A 309 8.62 -7.92 -4.77
C LEU A 309 7.14 -7.50 -4.81
N GLY A 310 6.80 -6.50 -5.62
CA GLY A 310 5.43 -6.06 -5.87
C GLY A 310 4.77 -6.76 -7.06
N ASP A 311 3.88 -6.05 -7.74
CA ASP A 311 3.17 -6.57 -8.90
C ASP A 311 4.10 -6.64 -10.13
N LYS A 312 4.53 -7.87 -10.44
CA LYS A 312 5.42 -8.17 -11.58
C LYS A 312 4.78 -7.77 -12.91
N GLU A 313 3.46 -7.90 -13.05
CA GLU A 313 2.77 -7.60 -14.30
C GLU A 313 2.68 -6.08 -14.54
N LYS A 314 2.46 -5.28 -13.48
CA LYS A 314 2.54 -3.81 -13.60
C LYS A 314 3.94 -3.34 -13.99
N SER A 315 4.97 -3.92 -13.38
CA SER A 315 6.36 -3.63 -13.76
C SER A 315 6.64 -4.00 -15.22
N ARG A 316 6.13 -5.14 -15.69
CA ARG A 316 6.23 -5.55 -17.09
C ARG A 316 5.53 -4.56 -18.03
N GLN A 317 4.28 -4.17 -17.73
CA GLN A 317 3.54 -3.18 -18.53
C GLN A 317 4.30 -1.85 -18.65
N VAL A 318 4.93 -1.40 -17.57
CA VAL A 318 5.74 -0.17 -17.55
C VAL A 318 6.99 -0.30 -18.42
N LEU A 319 7.70 -1.42 -18.34
CA LEU A 319 8.89 -1.66 -19.16
C LEU A 319 8.54 -1.80 -20.64
N ASP A 320 7.42 -2.48 -20.95
CA ASP A 320 6.91 -2.60 -22.32
C ASP A 320 6.56 -1.21 -22.88
N LYS A 321 5.88 -0.37 -22.08
CA LYS A 321 5.57 1.01 -22.43
C LYS A 321 6.83 1.88 -22.61
N ALA A 322 7.82 1.73 -21.74
CA ALA A 322 9.08 2.45 -21.85
C ALA A 322 9.89 2.01 -23.10
N ASN A 323 9.77 0.75 -23.54
CA ASN A 323 10.45 0.27 -24.74
C ASN A 323 9.90 0.90 -26.04
N GLU A 324 8.65 1.37 -26.06
CA GLU A 324 8.05 2.05 -27.22
C GLU A 324 8.92 3.24 -27.68
N SER A 325 9.19 3.31 -28.99
CA SER A 325 10.14 4.28 -29.56
C SER A 325 9.68 5.74 -29.46
N ASP A 326 8.38 5.98 -29.39
CA ASP A 326 7.78 7.30 -29.19
C ASP A 326 7.60 7.65 -27.69
N ILE A 327 8.04 6.76 -26.79
CA ILE A 327 8.09 7.00 -25.34
C ILE A 327 9.53 7.23 -24.90
N LEU A 328 10.33 6.16 -24.76
CA LEU A 328 11.74 6.23 -24.36
C LEU A 328 12.66 5.40 -25.27
N GLY A 329 12.13 4.40 -26.00
CA GLY A 329 12.95 3.46 -26.76
C GLY A 329 13.85 2.60 -25.86
N LEU A 330 13.43 2.37 -24.61
CA LEU A 330 14.22 1.74 -23.55
C LEU A 330 14.76 0.37 -23.99
N LYS A 331 16.04 0.11 -23.72
CA LYS A 331 16.67 -1.22 -23.83
C LYS A 331 17.13 -1.71 -22.47
N ILE A 332 17.27 -3.03 -22.33
CA ILE A 332 17.72 -3.63 -21.09
C ILE A 332 18.92 -4.54 -21.37
N ASP A 333 20.03 -4.27 -20.73
CA ASP A 333 21.17 -5.18 -20.68
C ASP A 333 21.12 -5.93 -19.33
N TYR A 334 21.39 -7.23 -19.30
CA TYR A 334 21.38 -7.97 -18.04
C TYR A 334 22.45 -9.05 -17.95
N TYR A 335 22.83 -9.34 -16.71
CA TYR A 335 23.93 -10.24 -16.39
C TYR A 335 23.50 -11.43 -15.51
N GLY A 336 24.25 -12.52 -15.64
CA GLY A 336 24.25 -13.66 -14.73
C GLY A 336 22.99 -14.54 -14.73
N ARG A 337 22.46 -14.89 -15.92
CA ARG A 337 21.29 -15.78 -16.03
C ARG A 337 21.66 -17.23 -15.72
N ALA A 338 20.68 -18.02 -15.29
CA ALA A 338 20.81 -19.47 -15.25
C ALA A 338 19.71 -20.11 -16.11
N ARG A 339 19.79 -21.43 -16.33
CA ARG A 339 18.78 -22.18 -17.08
C ARG A 339 17.35 -21.95 -16.56
N TYR A 340 17.20 -21.71 -15.26
CA TYR A 340 15.93 -21.66 -14.56
C TYR A 340 15.45 -20.24 -14.23
N PHE A 341 16.23 -19.20 -14.54
CA PHE A 341 15.79 -17.83 -14.30
C PHE A 341 16.45 -16.79 -15.19
N VAL A 342 15.70 -15.71 -15.42
CA VAL A 342 16.16 -14.42 -15.90
C VAL A 342 16.02 -13.43 -14.74
N PRO A 343 16.90 -12.42 -14.60
CA PRO A 343 16.72 -11.39 -13.58
C PRO A 343 15.32 -10.77 -13.66
N TYR A 344 14.65 -10.64 -12.52
CA TYR A 344 13.31 -10.06 -12.33
C TYR A 344 12.13 -10.80 -12.98
N PHE A 345 12.37 -11.58 -14.04
CA PHE A 345 11.32 -12.21 -14.85
C PHE A 345 11.48 -13.73 -14.96
N ASP A 346 10.42 -14.37 -15.42
CA ASP A 346 10.42 -15.83 -15.63
C ASP A 346 10.86 -16.19 -17.07
N SER A 347 10.87 -15.21 -17.97
CA SER A 347 11.39 -15.29 -19.33
C SER A 347 11.96 -13.94 -19.78
N GLU A 348 12.79 -13.96 -20.83
CA GLU A 348 13.39 -12.76 -21.40
C GLU A 348 12.33 -11.91 -22.11
N LEU A 349 12.35 -10.60 -21.87
CA LEU A 349 11.51 -9.65 -22.60
C LEU A 349 12.16 -9.35 -23.97
N PRO A 350 11.39 -9.00 -25.03
CA PRO A 350 11.92 -8.86 -26.39
C PRO A 350 13.01 -7.79 -26.57
N TYR A 351 13.16 -6.87 -25.61
CA TYR A 351 14.13 -5.78 -25.61
C TYR A 351 15.23 -5.95 -24.55
N MET A 352 15.36 -7.15 -23.99
CA MET A 352 16.45 -7.55 -23.11
C MET A 352 17.60 -8.19 -23.90
N THR A 353 18.84 -7.86 -23.54
CA THR A 353 20.06 -8.43 -24.12
C THR A 353 20.90 -9.08 -23.03
N TYR A 354 21.20 -10.38 -23.20
CA TYR A 354 22.08 -11.09 -22.27
C TYR A 354 23.54 -10.71 -22.52
N MET A 355 24.20 -10.23 -21.47
CA MET A 355 25.59 -9.75 -21.54
C MET A 355 26.62 -10.75 -20.98
N GLY A 356 26.20 -11.95 -20.60
CA GLY A 356 27.07 -12.92 -19.93
C GLY A 356 27.07 -12.78 -18.40
N TYR A 357 28.11 -13.31 -17.76
CA TYR A 357 28.38 -13.08 -16.34
C TYR A 357 29.29 -11.87 -16.17
N SER A 358 28.99 -11.05 -15.16
CA SER A 358 29.79 -9.87 -14.82
C SER A 358 31.20 -10.29 -14.45
N GLN A 359 32.19 -9.69 -15.11
CA GLN A 359 33.60 -9.98 -14.87
C GLN A 359 34.10 -9.10 -13.72
N LEU A 360 34.69 -9.72 -12.70
CA LEU A 360 35.27 -8.99 -11.58
C LEU A 360 36.42 -8.12 -12.12
N PRO A 361 36.45 -6.80 -11.82
CA PRO A 361 37.53 -5.95 -12.28
C PRO A 361 38.87 -6.39 -11.65
N THR A 362 39.96 -6.27 -12.42
CA THR A 362 41.30 -6.48 -11.86
C THR A 362 41.57 -5.43 -10.79
N MET A 363 41.99 -5.87 -9.61
CA MET A 363 42.22 -5.02 -8.44
C MET A 363 43.44 -5.49 -7.66
N GLU A 364 44.17 -4.55 -7.05
CA GLU A 364 45.29 -4.85 -6.16
C GLU A 364 44.72 -5.15 -4.76
N ILE A 365 44.76 -6.42 -4.36
CA ILE A 365 44.32 -6.85 -3.04
C ILE A 365 45.39 -6.53 -1.99
N ILE A 366 44.97 -5.98 -0.85
CA ILE A 366 45.86 -5.79 0.29
C ILE A 366 46.13 -7.15 0.95
N PRO A 367 47.40 -7.59 1.03
CA PRO A 367 47.73 -8.89 1.59
C PRO A 367 47.52 -8.91 3.10
N LYS A 368 47.24 -10.09 3.68
CA LYS A 368 46.96 -10.22 5.12
C LYS A 368 48.13 -9.79 6.01
N GLU A 369 49.36 -9.86 5.51
CA GLU A 369 50.56 -9.41 6.20
C GLU A 369 50.60 -7.89 6.42
N ALA A 370 49.76 -7.13 5.72
CA ALA A 370 49.59 -5.70 5.95
C ALA A 370 48.75 -5.39 7.21
N PHE A 371 48.16 -6.40 7.86
CA PHE A 371 47.36 -6.26 9.08
C PHE A 371 48.17 -6.59 10.32
N LYS A 372 47.86 -5.87 11.40
CA LYS A 372 48.44 -6.07 12.70
C LYS A 372 47.97 -7.40 13.27
N GLU A 373 48.94 -8.16 13.75
CA GLU A 373 48.73 -9.43 14.45
C GLU A 373 48.72 -9.17 15.97
N ASP A 374 47.79 -9.78 16.69
CA ASP A 374 47.75 -9.74 18.16
C ASP A 374 48.68 -10.80 18.78
N GLU A 375 48.69 -10.88 20.12
CA GLU A 375 49.56 -11.80 20.87
C GLU A 375 49.26 -13.29 20.59
N ASP A 376 48.03 -13.59 20.12
CA ASP A 376 47.57 -14.94 19.79
C ASP A 376 47.73 -15.28 18.29
N GLY A 377 48.37 -14.40 17.52
CA GLY A 377 48.60 -14.61 16.10
C GLY A 377 47.42 -14.23 15.21
N LYS A 378 46.40 -13.54 15.73
CA LYS A 378 45.16 -13.21 15.01
C LYS A 378 45.19 -11.80 14.44
N ARG A 379 44.64 -11.63 13.24
CA ARG A 379 44.51 -10.34 12.53
C ARG A 379 43.10 -9.76 12.56
N ILE A 380 42.12 -10.56 12.97
CA ILE A 380 40.71 -10.19 13.10
C ILE A 380 40.28 -10.46 14.53
N GLN A 381 39.75 -9.44 15.19
CA GLN A 381 39.08 -9.59 16.48
C GLN A 381 37.58 -9.72 16.23
N CYS A 382 36.94 -10.70 16.88
CA CYS A 382 35.52 -11.00 16.70
C CYS A 382 34.78 -10.93 18.04
N VAL A 383 33.66 -10.21 18.09
CA VAL A 383 32.76 -10.14 19.26
C VAL A 383 31.34 -10.46 18.83
N PRO A 384 30.63 -11.41 19.47
CA PRO A 384 31.10 -12.29 20.54
C PRO A 384 32.12 -13.31 20.03
N SER A 385 33.02 -13.74 20.92
CA SER A 385 33.97 -14.81 20.62
C SER A 385 33.25 -16.15 20.46
N ASP A 386 33.65 -16.91 19.43
CA ASP A 386 33.27 -18.29 19.19
C ASP A 386 34.57 -19.10 19.05
N PRO A 387 35.10 -19.72 20.12
CA PRO A 387 36.45 -20.28 20.12
C PRO A 387 36.76 -21.29 18.99
N TYR A 388 35.73 -21.98 18.49
CA TYR A 388 35.88 -22.91 17.36
C TYR A 388 36.00 -22.16 16.04
N ALA A 389 35.16 -21.15 15.82
CA ALA A 389 35.16 -20.37 14.60
C ALA A 389 36.26 -19.29 14.57
N ASP A 390 36.69 -18.81 15.73
CA ASP A 390 37.73 -17.80 15.88
C ASP A 390 39.11 -18.31 15.42
N ALA A 391 39.30 -19.63 15.36
CA ALA A 391 40.49 -20.27 14.79
C ALA A 391 40.56 -20.13 13.26
N ASP A 392 39.41 -19.94 12.61
CA ASP A 392 39.25 -19.90 11.15
C ASP A 392 39.04 -18.47 10.62
N LEU A 393 39.14 -17.43 11.46
CA LEU A 393 38.93 -16.03 11.05
C LEU A 393 39.90 -15.59 9.93
N GLU A 394 41.13 -16.11 9.89
CA GLU A 394 42.07 -15.78 8.80
C GLU A 394 41.61 -16.27 7.42
N LEU A 395 40.68 -17.23 7.35
CA LEU A 395 40.10 -17.66 6.07
C LEU A 395 39.33 -16.52 5.40
N LEU A 396 38.85 -15.52 6.17
CA LEU A 396 38.24 -14.32 5.60
C LEU A 396 39.24 -13.41 4.89
N MET A 397 40.54 -13.71 4.88
CA MET A 397 41.58 -12.83 4.34
C MET A 397 42.42 -13.51 3.24
N ASP A 398 42.02 -14.69 2.79
CA ASP A 398 42.80 -15.52 1.87
C ASP A 398 42.45 -15.29 0.39
N ASN A 399 41.47 -14.42 0.10
CA ASN A 399 41.01 -14.12 -1.24
C ASN A 399 40.43 -15.35 -1.97
N ASN A 400 39.91 -16.34 -1.23
CA ASN A 400 39.43 -17.60 -1.76
C ASN A 400 38.01 -17.94 -1.28
N SER A 401 37.04 -17.95 -2.19
CA SER A 401 35.67 -18.32 -1.83
C SER A 401 35.48 -19.80 -1.48
N GLU A 402 36.45 -20.68 -1.73
CA GLU A 402 36.34 -22.11 -1.39
C GLU A 402 36.65 -22.41 0.10
N SER A 403 37.25 -21.46 0.81
CA SER A 403 37.33 -21.47 2.27
C SER A 403 36.17 -20.65 2.85
N ALA A 404 35.86 -20.86 4.13
CA ALA A 404 34.80 -20.11 4.79
C ALA A 404 35.01 -20.06 6.29
N TRP A 405 34.75 -18.89 6.88
CA TRP A 405 34.50 -18.78 8.30
C TRP A 405 33.07 -19.22 8.61
N ILE A 406 32.93 -20.21 9.49
CA ILE A 406 31.66 -20.83 9.86
C ILE A 406 31.52 -20.82 11.37
N THR A 407 30.50 -20.13 11.88
CA THR A 407 30.24 -20.05 13.32
C THR A 407 29.55 -21.30 13.86
N THR A 408 29.77 -21.61 15.13
CA THR A 408 29.07 -22.70 15.84
C THR A 408 27.55 -22.47 15.78
N PRO A 409 26.73 -23.46 15.40
CA PRO A 409 25.27 -23.30 15.33
C PRO A 409 24.64 -23.18 16.73
N LEU A 410 23.79 -22.17 16.94
CA LEU A 410 23.05 -21.94 18.19
C LEU A 410 21.53 -21.80 17.95
N ALA A 411 20.74 -21.78 19.03
CA ALA A 411 19.28 -21.59 18.96
C ALA A 411 18.85 -20.10 19.11
N SER A 412 19.79 -19.15 19.00
CA SER A 412 19.54 -17.72 19.14
C SER A 412 20.45 -16.92 18.21
N ILE A 413 19.94 -15.83 17.64
CA ILE A 413 20.69 -14.94 16.75
C ILE A 413 21.77 -14.19 17.55
N ARG A 414 23.01 -14.24 17.05
CA ARG A 414 24.10 -13.36 17.48
C ARG A 414 24.36 -12.25 16.47
N TYR A 415 24.84 -11.12 16.98
CA TYR A 415 25.37 -10.01 16.19
C TYR A 415 26.88 -9.99 16.39
N TYR A 416 27.60 -9.99 15.28
CA TYR A 416 29.05 -10.03 15.24
C TYR A 416 29.61 -8.68 14.86
N GLU A 417 30.65 -8.27 15.57
CA GLU A 417 31.55 -7.19 15.17
C GLU A 417 32.93 -7.78 14.92
N LEU A 418 33.41 -7.67 13.69
CA LEU A 418 34.78 -8.01 13.29
C LEU A 418 35.59 -6.71 13.22
N GLN A 419 36.75 -6.68 13.87
CA GLN A 419 37.67 -5.54 13.84
C GLN A 419 39.01 -5.95 13.25
N MET A 420 39.54 -5.10 12.37
CA MET A 420 40.83 -5.28 11.71
C MET A 420 41.64 -3.98 11.81
N GLU A 421 42.95 -4.08 12.00
CA GLU A 421 43.87 -2.94 12.03
C GLU A 421 45.00 -3.15 11.01
N LEU A 422 45.20 -2.22 10.08
CA LEU A 422 46.35 -2.21 9.17
C LEU A 422 47.62 -1.81 9.93
N LEU A 423 48.80 -2.28 9.53
CA LEU A 423 50.09 -1.89 10.11
C LEU A 423 50.48 -0.45 9.81
N THR A 424 49.96 0.11 8.72
CA THR A 424 50.12 1.52 8.31
C THR A 424 48.80 2.04 7.74
N ALA A 425 48.51 3.32 7.94
CA ALA A 425 47.34 3.92 7.30
C ALA A 425 47.54 3.86 5.79
N THR A 426 46.59 3.25 5.08
CA THR A 426 46.70 2.91 3.66
C THR A 426 45.50 3.46 2.91
N GLU A 427 45.74 4.07 1.75
CA GLU A 427 44.68 4.52 0.87
C GLU A 427 44.07 3.31 0.13
N ILE A 428 42.75 3.13 0.24
CA ILE A 428 42.01 2.01 -0.35
C ILE A 428 40.82 2.50 -1.17
N ARG A 429 40.37 1.71 -2.14
CA ARG A 429 39.19 1.98 -2.98
C ARG A 429 37.92 1.33 -2.50
N GLY A 430 38.02 0.30 -1.68
CA GLY A 430 36.85 -0.41 -1.19
C GLY A 430 37.17 -1.76 -0.60
N ILE A 431 36.10 -2.52 -0.38
CA ILE A 431 36.16 -3.85 0.24
C ILE A 431 35.40 -4.83 -0.65
N LYS A 432 36.03 -5.97 -0.92
CA LYS A 432 35.48 -7.09 -1.66
C LYS A 432 35.00 -8.12 -0.64
N ILE A 433 33.74 -8.53 -0.76
CA ILE A 433 33.14 -9.56 0.09
C ILE A 433 32.72 -10.72 -0.80
N ALA A 434 33.16 -11.94 -0.49
CA ALA A 434 32.73 -13.14 -1.18
C ALA A 434 31.89 -14.03 -0.28
N GLN A 435 30.79 -14.54 -0.84
CA GLN A 435 30.08 -15.66 -0.26
C GLN A 435 30.88 -16.95 -0.41
N PRO A 436 30.69 -17.93 0.49
CA PRO A 436 31.35 -19.21 0.35
C PRO A 436 30.87 -19.95 -0.91
N TYR A 437 31.78 -20.63 -1.57
CA TYR A 437 31.49 -21.51 -2.69
C TYR A 437 31.08 -22.88 -2.17
N TYR A 438 29.83 -23.26 -2.42
CA TYR A 438 29.24 -24.51 -1.92
C TYR A 438 28.89 -25.52 -3.02
N GLY A 439 29.34 -25.29 -4.26
CA GLY A 439 29.10 -26.21 -5.37
C GLY A 439 29.80 -27.57 -5.24
N GLN A 440 30.96 -27.60 -4.59
CA GLN A 440 31.71 -28.85 -4.33
C GLN A 440 30.99 -29.81 -3.37
N TRP A 441 29.98 -29.34 -2.65
CA TRP A 441 29.29 -30.13 -1.62
C TRP A 441 27.88 -30.57 -2.04
N GLY A 442 27.60 -30.66 -3.35
CA GLY A 442 26.34 -31.20 -3.87
C GLY A 442 25.20 -30.18 -3.96
N GLY A 443 25.51 -28.88 -3.96
CA GLY A 443 24.58 -27.81 -4.40
C GLY A 443 23.48 -27.41 -3.42
N ASN A 444 23.28 -28.12 -2.31
CA ASN A 444 22.28 -27.77 -1.28
C ASN A 444 22.69 -28.25 0.11
N THR A 445 23.77 -27.69 0.66
CA THR A 445 24.34 -28.10 1.96
C THR A 445 23.67 -27.45 3.17
N GLY A 446 22.56 -26.75 2.99
CA GLY A 446 22.03 -25.84 4.01
C GLY A 446 22.93 -24.62 4.27
N LEU A 447 24.15 -24.55 3.72
CA LEU A 447 25.05 -23.41 3.93
C LEU A 447 24.47 -22.10 3.43
N VAL A 448 23.72 -22.16 2.32
CA VAL A 448 23.02 -21.00 1.76
C VAL A 448 22.03 -20.39 2.74
N ASN A 449 21.42 -21.20 3.62
CA ASN A 449 20.50 -20.71 4.67
C ASN A 449 21.21 -19.82 5.68
N PHE A 450 22.54 -19.94 5.79
CA PHE A 450 23.33 -19.26 6.79
C PHE A 450 24.26 -18.17 6.23
N MET A 451 24.19 -17.91 4.93
CA MET A 451 24.98 -16.87 4.27
C MET A 451 24.38 -15.49 4.55
N PRO A 452 25.18 -14.53 5.08
CA PRO A 452 24.67 -13.21 5.42
C PRO A 452 24.14 -12.50 4.18
N THR A 453 22.98 -11.89 4.31
CA THR A 453 22.31 -11.13 3.24
C THR A 453 22.54 -9.63 3.35
N THR A 454 23.10 -9.20 4.48
CA THR A 454 23.39 -7.82 4.82
C THR A 454 24.68 -7.75 5.61
N ILE A 455 25.43 -6.67 5.41
CA ILE A 455 26.66 -6.39 6.16
C ILE A 455 26.82 -4.88 6.33
N SER A 456 27.32 -4.45 7.48
CA SER A 456 27.78 -3.08 7.68
C SER A 456 29.29 -3.03 7.70
N VAL A 457 29.86 -2.04 7.04
CA VAL A 457 31.31 -1.84 7.04
C VAL A 457 31.64 -0.37 7.23
N GLN A 458 32.43 -0.11 8.26
CA GLN A 458 32.93 1.19 8.64
C GLN A 458 34.45 1.19 8.66
N THR A 459 35.03 2.33 8.30
CA THR A 459 36.48 2.52 8.29
C THR A 459 36.86 3.80 9.01
N SER A 460 38.07 3.83 9.55
CA SER A 460 38.63 4.98 10.24
C SER A 460 40.14 5.08 10.01
N ALA A 461 40.67 6.30 10.00
CA ALA A 461 42.11 6.55 9.96
C ALA A 461 42.73 6.65 11.37
N ASP A 462 41.93 7.03 12.37
CA ASP A 462 42.37 7.37 13.73
C ASP A 462 41.73 6.50 14.84
N GLY A 463 40.73 5.69 14.49
CA GLY A 463 39.99 4.83 15.42
C GLY A 463 38.90 5.58 16.20
N ILE A 464 38.75 6.88 15.98
CA ILE A 464 37.81 7.77 16.68
C ILE A 464 36.64 8.12 15.76
N ILE A 465 36.94 8.60 14.54
CA ILE A 465 35.93 8.98 13.56
C ILE A 465 35.72 7.81 12.60
N TRP A 466 34.53 7.22 12.66
CA TRP A 466 34.13 6.11 11.82
C TRP A 466 33.20 6.60 10.71
N LYS A 467 33.41 6.06 9.50
CA LYS A 467 32.62 6.38 8.32
C LYS A 467 32.20 5.10 7.61
N ASP A 468 30.94 5.04 7.19
CA ASP A 468 30.44 3.97 6.33
C ASP A 468 31.23 3.93 5.01
N VAL A 469 31.45 2.73 4.49
CA VAL A 469 32.18 2.54 3.21
C VAL A 469 31.34 2.99 2.03
N THR A 470 30.04 2.74 2.07
CA THR A 470 29.07 3.13 1.03
C THR A 470 28.11 4.20 1.57
N TYR A 471 27.12 4.60 0.76
CA TYR A 471 26.06 5.52 1.19
C TYR A 471 25.14 4.95 2.29
N PHE A 472 25.21 3.65 2.55
CA PHE A 472 24.40 2.98 3.55
C PHE A 472 25.28 2.25 4.55
N GLU A 473 24.92 2.34 5.82
CA GLU A 473 25.46 1.46 6.86
C GLU A 473 25.25 0.00 6.46
N ASN A 474 24.02 -0.42 6.17
CA ASN A 474 23.69 -1.80 5.80
C ASN A 474 23.71 -2.02 4.27
N ASN A 475 24.62 -2.89 3.82
CA ASN A 475 24.84 -3.24 2.43
C ASN A 475 24.28 -4.63 2.12
N THR A 476 23.49 -4.75 1.06
CA THR A 476 22.93 -6.03 0.62
C THR A 476 24.01 -6.91 0.00
N LEU A 477 24.05 -8.17 0.38
CA LEU A 477 24.88 -9.20 -0.21
C LEU A 477 24.00 -10.18 -1.00
N GLY A 478 24.51 -10.65 -2.13
CA GLY A 478 23.89 -11.76 -2.84
C GLY A 478 24.12 -13.07 -2.09
N ARG A 479 23.35 -14.11 -2.42
CA ARG A 479 23.39 -15.41 -1.76
C ARG A 479 23.79 -16.56 -2.69
N SER A 480 24.28 -16.26 -3.89
CA SER A 480 24.76 -17.32 -4.77
C SER A 480 26.11 -17.85 -4.31
N SER A 481 26.41 -19.09 -4.69
CA SER A 481 27.68 -19.77 -4.40
C SER A 481 28.84 -18.94 -4.92
N GLY A 482 29.82 -18.62 -4.08
CA GLY A 482 31.00 -17.85 -4.49
C GLY A 482 30.71 -16.41 -4.93
N GLU A 483 29.49 -15.90 -4.75
CA GLU A 483 29.11 -14.58 -5.23
C GLU A 483 29.92 -13.48 -4.55
N VAL A 484 30.53 -12.61 -5.35
CA VAL A 484 31.29 -11.46 -4.88
C VAL A 484 30.42 -10.20 -4.96
N THR A 485 30.46 -9.41 -3.89
CA THR A 485 29.92 -8.05 -3.81
C THR A 485 31.07 -7.08 -3.55
N LEU A 486 31.15 -6.01 -4.35
CA LEU A 486 32.10 -4.93 -4.14
C LEU A 486 31.43 -3.78 -3.41
N LEU A 487 32.07 -3.31 -2.34
CA LEU A 487 31.71 -2.13 -1.58
C LEU A 487 32.74 -1.03 -1.86
N PRO A 488 32.56 -0.23 -2.93
CA PRO A 488 33.46 0.87 -3.23
C PRO A 488 33.28 2.02 -2.25
N MET A 489 34.36 2.74 -1.96
CA MET A 489 34.33 3.97 -1.16
C MET A 489 33.51 5.04 -1.88
N VAL A 490 32.62 5.70 -1.14
CA VAL A 490 31.80 6.80 -1.65
C VAL A 490 32.64 7.90 -2.31
N GLU A 491 33.79 8.22 -1.71
CA GLU A 491 34.70 9.26 -2.18
C GLU A 491 35.68 8.77 -3.27
N GLY A 492 35.60 7.49 -3.67
CA GLY A 492 36.49 6.83 -4.62
C GLY A 492 37.73 6.23 -3.98
N THR A 493 38.43 6.97 -3.11
CA THR A 493 39.50 6.46 -2.23
C THR A 493 39.39 7.03 -0.83
N ARG A 494 39.87 6.28 0.17
CA ARG A 494 39.90 6.71 1.56
C ARG A 494 41.16 6.19 2.26
N LEU A 495 41.80 7.05 3.07
CA LEU A 495 42.87 6.64 3.97
C LEU A 495 42.28 5.85 5.15
N VAL A 496 42.71 4.59 5.32
CA VAL A 496 42.15 3.66 6.30
C VAL A 496 43.26 3.04 7.14
N ARG A 497 43.00 2.94 8.45
CA ARG A 497 43.84 2.23 9.43
C ARG A 497 43.04 1.15 10.17
N TYR A 498 41.81 1.48 10.54
CA TYR A 498 40.91 0.61 11.29
C TYR A 498 39.68 0.27 10.44
N ILE A 499 39.25 -0.98 10.51
CA ILE A 499 38.09 -1.51 9.81
C ILE A 499 37.20 -2.18 10.84
N LYS A 500 35.91 -1.91 10.75
CA LYS A 500 34.86 -2.50 11.59
C LYS A 500 33.80 -3.05 10.66
N ILE A 501 33.42 -4.31 10.88
CA ILE A 501 32.44 -5.02 10.09
C ILE A 501 31.39 -5.56 11.03
N SER A 502 30.12 -5.30 10.75
CA SER A 502 29.00 -5.81 11.54
C SER A 502 28.10 -6.69 10.68
N LEU A 503 27.77 -7.87 11.20
CA LEU A 503 26.87 -8.82 10.57
C LEU A 503 26.14 -9.63 11.63
N ARG A 504 25.16 -10.45 11.24
CA ARG A 504 24.42 -11.29 12.18
C ARG A 504 24.22 -12.69 11.65
N ASP A 505 23.98 -13.62 12.57
CA ASP A 505 23.49 -14.95 12.25
C ASP A 505 22.28 -14.87 11.32
N GLN A 506 22.22 -15.80 10.37
CA GLN A 506 20.98 -16.15 9.69
C GLN A 506 20.37 -17.37 10.37
N MET A 507 19.05 -17.53 10.19
CA MET A 507 18.29 -18.61 10.81
C MET A 507 17.67 -19.52 9.74
N ASP A 508 17.82 -20.84 9.91
CA ASP A 508 17.15 -21.81 9.04
C ASP A 508 15.72 -22.14 9.52
N THR A 509 15.02 -22.99 8.77
CA THR A 509 13.65 -23.41 9.11
C THR A 509 13.54 -24.23 10.39
N SER A 510 14.67 -24.75 10.89
CA SER A 510 14.73 -25.56 12.12
C SER A 510 15.04 -24.71 13.36
N GLY A 511 15.28 -23.40 13.18
CA GLY A 511 15.60 -22.47 14.26
C GLY A 511 17.08 -22.43 14.62
N PHE A 512 17.96 -23.10 13.87
CA PHE A 512 19.40 -22.97 14.06
C PHE A 512 19.87 -21.63 13.48
N CYS A 513 20.82 -21.01 14.19
CA CYS A 513 21.40 -19.71 13.88
C CYS A 513 22.91 -19.85 13.71
N LYS A 514 23.44 -19.44 12.56
CA LYS A 514 24.89 -19.32 12.31
C LYS A 514 25.18 -18.36 11.14
N VAL A 515 26.46 -18.06 10.95
CA VAL A 515 27.03 -17.39 9.78
C VAL A 515 27.92 -18.37 9.01
N ASN A 516 27.83 -18.33 7.68
CA ASN A 516 28.91 -18.78 6.80
C ASN A 516 29.32 -17.62 5.90
N LEU A 517 30.61 -17.26 5.90
CA LEU A 517 31.15 -16.20 5.05
C LEU A 517 32.46 -16.65 4.43
N GLY A 518 32.64 -16.38 3.13
CA GLY A 518 33.81 -16.85 2.38
C GLY A 518 35.02 -15.96 2.65
N ASP A 519 34.94 -14.70 2.26
CA ASP A 519 36.11 -13.82 2.18
C ASP A 519 35.75 -12.34 2.36
N ILE A 520 36.69 -11.56 2.90
CA ILE A 520 36.64 -10.11 3.10
C ILE A 520 38.05 -9.54 2.89
N VAL A 521 38.27 -8.89 1.75
CA VAL A 521 39.57 -8.28 1.43
C VAL A 521 39.44 -6.84 0.99
N LEU A 522 40.44 -6.04 1.34
CA LEU A 522 40.54 -4.64 0.93
C LEU A 522 41.23 -4.56 -0.43
N TYR A 523 40.84 -3.60 -1.27
CA TYR A 523 41.45 -3.39 -2.58
C TYR A 523 41.78 -1.93 -2.87
N LYS A 524 42.78 -1.71 -3.73
CA LYS A 524 43.22 -0.40 -4.23
C LYS A 524 42.87 -0.14 -5.69
#